data_AF-A0A915YSM9-F1
#
_entry.id   AF-A0A915YSM9-F1
#
_cell.length_a   1.000
_cell.length_b   1.000
_cell.length_c   1.000
_cell.angle_alpha   90.00
_cell.angle_beta   90.00
_cell.angle_gamma   90.00
#
_symmetry.space_group_name_H-M   'P 1'
#
loop_
_entity.id
_entity.type
_entity.pdbx_description
1 polymer ?
#
loop_
_entity_poly.entity_id
_entity_poly.type
_entity_poly.pdbx_seq_one_letter_code
_entity_poly.pdbx_strand_id
1 'polypeptide(L)'
;MLAESLGNLPPLLLIAGDDERLRDEAIYFAHRSAEPTKYKGPSYNAGKFEKSPFQTPTNTTFEIYEEMPHDFQFVDYVCTKISYDRIAKFIDRVTNTFNEPLPPSSYNFINLKGEFSPLKERHKKVFNWEKIGIPHEMN
;
A
#
# COMPACT_ATOMS: atom_id res chain seq x y z
N MET A 1 -8.30 4.72 -19.72
CA MET A 1 -7.00 5.39 -19.46
C MET A 1 -6.52 4.97 -18.10
N LEU A 2 -5.27 4.48 -17.98
CA LEU A 2 -4.63 4.28 -16.68
C LEU A 2 -4.21 5.64 -16.12
N ALA A 3 -4.39 5.87 -14.81
CA ALA A 3 -3.96 7.10 -14.16
C ALA A 3 -2.43 7.28 -14.29
N GLU A 4 -2.00 8.52 -14.51
CA GLU A 4 -0.59 8.88 -14.72
C GLU A 4 0.22 8.85 -13.41
N SER A 5 -0.48 8.95 -12.27
CA SER A 5 0.07 8.97 -10.92
C SER A 5 -1.00 8.49 -9.92
N LEU A 6 -0.57 8.07 -8.73
CA LEU A 6 -1.43 7.76 -7.57
C LEU A 6 -1.34 8.84 -6.48
N GLY A 7 -0.87 10.04 -6.84
CA GLY A 7 -0.91 11.21 -5.97
C GLY A 7 -2.31 11.82 -5.84
N ASN A 8 -2.47 12.74 -4.89
CA ASN A 8 -3.70 13.51 -4.63
C ASN A 8 -4.96 12.65 -4.35
N LEU A 9 -4.80 11.37 -4.02
CA LEU A 9 -5.93 10.54 -3.59
C LEU A 9 -6.36 10.94 -2.17
N PRO A 10 -7.59 10.58 -1.76
CA PRO A 10 -7.95 10.60 -0.34
C PRO A 10 -6.96 9.76 0.50
N PRO A 11 -6.91 9.97 1.82
CA PRO A 11 -6.09 9.14 2.71
C PRO A 11 -6.37 7.66 2.50
N LEU A 12 -5.33 6.84 2.50
CA LEU A 12 -5.42 5.41 2.23
C LEU A 12 -4.98 4.58 3.43
N LEU A 13 -5.77 3.55 3.71
CA LEU A 13 -5.35 2.39 4.48
C LEU A 13 -5.32 1.19 3.53
N LEU A 14 -4.13 0.63 3.32
CA LEU A 14 -3.89 -0.54 2.50
C LEU A 14 -3.47 -1.68 3.42
N ILE A 15 -4.10 -2.85 3.25
CA ILE A 15 -3.86 -4.02 4.08
C ILE A 15 -3.57 -5.22 3.17
N ALA A 16 -2.55 -5.98 3.52
CA ALA A 16 -2.23 -7.24 2.88
C ALA A 16 -1.88 -8.32 3.91
N GLY A 17 -2.13 -9.57 3.55
CA GLY A 17 -1.52 -10.72 4.19
C GLY A 17 -0.08 -10.93 3.72
N ASP A 18 0.78 -11.43 4.60
CA ASP A 18 2.17 -11.75 4.25
C ASP A 18 2.25 -12.99 3.35
N ASP A 19 1.27 -13.89 3.44
CA ASP A 19 1.19 -15.15 2.67
C ASP A 19 0.12 -15.09 1.56
N GLU A 20 -0.14 -13.91 1.01
CA GLU A 20 -1.02 -13.75 -0.15
C GLU A 20 -0.27 -13.39 -1.44
N ARG A 21 -0.85 -13.76 -2.59
CA ARG A 21 -0.27 -13.48 -3.92
C ARG A 21 -0.30 -12.01 -4.31
N LEU A 22 -1.29 -11.26 -3.82
CA LEU A 22 -1.49 -9.84 -4.16
C LEU A 22 -0.64 -8.88 -3.31
N ARG A 23 0.09 -9.39 -2.31
CA ARG A 23 0.91 -8.61 -1.37
C ARG A 23 1.82 -7.61 -2.07
N ASP A 24 2.51 -8.07 -3.12
CA ASP A 24 3.49 -7.25 -3.82
C ASP A 24 2.81 -6.11 -4.62
N GLU A 25 1.57 -6.29 -5.09
CA GLU A 25 0.79 -5.22 -5.69
C GLU A 25 0.39 -4.16 -4.67
N ALA A 26 -0.02 -4.57 -3.46
CA ALA A 26 -0.35 -3.65 -2.37
C ALA A 26 0.88 -2.84 -1.92
N ILE A 27 2.05 -3.49 -1.82
CA ILE A 27 3.33 -2.81 -1.56
C ILE A 27 3.60 -1.77 -2.66
N TYR A 28 3.53 -2.19 -3.93
CA TYR A 28 3.80 -1.29 -5.05
C TYR A 28 2.82 -0.12 -5.09
N PHE A 29 1.53 -0.35 -4.83
CA PHE A 29 0.52 0.71 -4.73
C PHE A 29 0.89 1.70 -3.63
N ALA A 30 1.14 1.22 -2.42
CA ALA A 30 1.39 2.06 -1.25
C ALA A 30 2.57 3.02 -1.46
N HIS A 31 3.67 2.50 -2.01
CA HIS A 31 4.86 3.30 -2.27
C HIS A 31 4.64 4.31 -3.41
N ARG A 32 3.93 3.92 -4.48
CA ARG A 32 3.59 4.85 -5.56
C ARG A 32 2.62 5.96 -5.15
N SER A 33 1.71 5.71 -4.22
CA SER A 33 0.82 6.75 -3.71
C SER A 33 1.53 7.69 -2.74
N ALA A 34 2.36 7.16 -1.84
CA ALA A 34 3.06 7.94 -0.82
C ALA A 34 4.31 8.69 -1.31
N GLU A 35 5.02 8.18 -2.31
CA GLU A 35 6.26 8.77 -2.84
C GLU A 35 6.24 8.75 -4.39
N PRO A 36 5.25 9.40 -5.06
CA PRO A 36 5.00 9.25 -6.49
C PRO A 36 6.15 9.78 -7.39
N THR A 37 6.99 10.68 -6.87
CA THR A 37 8.18 11.17 -7.56
C THR A 37 9.31 10.14 -7.61
N LYS A 38 9.42 9.29 -6.58
CA LYS A 38 10.45 8.28 -6.42
C LYS A 38 10.03 6.95 -7.05
N TYR A 39 8.81 6.50 -6.78
CA TYR A 39 8.27 5.28 -7.35
C TYR A 39 7.35 5.64 -8.51
N LYS A 40 7.96 5.85 -9.68
CA LYS A 40 7.22 6.17 -10.91
C LYS A 40 6.48 4.94 -11.44
N GLY A 41 5.49 5.19 -12.30
CA GLY A 41 4.82 4.12 -13.03
C GLY A 41 5.77 3.30 -13.90
N PRO A 42 5.32 2.13 -14.39
CA PRO A 42 6.10 1.32 -15.33
C PRO A 42 6.56 2.13 -16.55
N SER A 43 7.54 1.62 -17.28
CA SER A 43 8.16 2.32 -18.42
C SER A 43 7.17 2.82 -19.47
N TYR A 44 6.06 2.11 -19.70
CA TYR A 44 4.98 2.55 -20.61
C TYR A 44 4.20 3.79 -20.13
N ASN A 45 4.39 4.20 -18.88
CA ASN A 45 3.88 5.43 -18.26
C ASN A 45 4.97 6.49 -18.07
N ALA A 46 6.18 6.29 -18.60
CA ALA A 46 7.27 7.25 -18.50
C ALA A 46 6.87 8.62 -19.09
N GLY A 47 7.27 9.71 -18.41
CA GLY A 47 7.03 11.09 -18.85
C GLY A 47 5.60 11.61 -18.67
N LYS A 48 4.66 10.77 -18.20
CA LYS A 48 3.28 11.19 -17.92
C LYS A 48 3.13 11.83 -16.54
N PHE A 49 3.94 11.40 -15.55
CA PHE A 49 3.89 11.93 -14.19
C PHE A 49 4.13 13.45 -14.14
N GLU A 50 5.11 13.95 -14.89
CA GLU A 50 5.50 15.36 -14.91
C GLU A 50 4.39 16.28 -15.45
N LYS A 51 3.45 15.74 -16.22
CA LYS A 51 2.29 16.45 -16.77
C LYS A 51 1.00 16.21 -15.97
N SER A 52 1.04 15.27 -15.03
CA SER A 52 -0.12 14.88 -14.25
C SER A 52 -0.52 16.00 -13.28
N PRO A 53 -1.83 16.27 -13.10
CA PRO A 53 -2.30 17.11 -12.01
C PRO A 53 -2.19 16.41 -10.64
N PHE A 54 -1.89 15.11 -10.61
CA PHE A 54 -1.90 14.25 -9.42
C PHE A 54 -0.48 14.00 -8.88
N GLN A 55 0.26 15.06 -8.56
CA GLN A 55 1.67 14.98 -8.15
C GLN A 55 1.90 15.00 -6.62
N THR A 56 0.92 15.46 -5.85
CA THR A 56 1.04 15.56 -4.39
C THR A 56 1.04 14.16 -3.77
N PRO A 57 2.00 13.84 -2.88
CA PRO A 57 1.97 12.60 -2.10
C PRO A 57 0.62 12.34 -1.43
N THR A 58 0.10 11.13 -1.59
CA THR A 58 -1.10 10.65 -0.90
C THR A 58 -0.73 10.18 0.50
N ASN A 59 -1.47 10.61 1.53
CA ASN A 59 -1.32 10.09 2.89
C ASN A 59 -1.68 8.61 2.93
N THR A 60 -0.69 7.74 3.12
CA THR A 60 -0.85 6.29 2.93
C THR A 60 -0.34 5.55 4.16
N THR A 61 -1.22 4.79 4.80
CA THR A 61 -0.85 3.78 5.80
C THR A 61 -0.94 2.41 5.14
N PHE A 62 0.16 1.66 5.16
CA PHE A 62 0.21 0.30 4.62
C PHE A 62 0.58 -0.69 5.72
N GLU A 63 -0.09 -1.83 5.73
CA GLU A 63 0.06 -2.89 6.73
C GLU A 63 0.15 -4.27 6.08
N ILE A 64 1.16 -5.04 6.48
CA ILE A 64 1.30 -6.47 6.14
C ILE A 64 1.14 -7.28 7.42
N TYR A 65 0.25 -8.26 7.42
CA TYR A 65 0.00 -9.15 8.56
C TYR A 65 0.69 -10.50 8.36
N GLU A 66 1.57 -10.87 9.29
CA GLU A 66 2.37 -12.09 9.25
C GLU A 66 1.52 -13.36 9.08
N GLU A 67 1.94 -14.25 8.17
CA GLU A 67 1.32 -15.55 7.88
C GLU A 67 -0.17 -15.48 7.49
N MET A 68 -0.70 -14.28 7.23
CA MET A 68 -2.09 -14.12 6.85
C MET A 68 -2.29 -14.41 5.36
N PRO A 69 -3.32 -15.21 4.99
CA PRO A 69 -3.67 -15.43 3.59
C PRO A 69 -4.46 -14.24 3.02
N HIS A 70 -4.82 -14.36 1.74
CA HIS A 70 -5.79 -13.46 1.12
C HIS A 70 -7.12 -13.49 1.90
N ASP A 71 -7.73 -12.32 2.09
CA ASP A 71 -9.03 -12.17 2.77
C ASP A 71 -9.04 -12.74 4.20
N PHE A 72 -7.90 -12.68 4.92
CA PHE A 72 -7.80 -13.20 6.29
C PHE A 72 -8.81 -12.57 7.26
N GLN A 73 -9.37 -11.40 6.94
CA GLN A 73 -10.41 -10.76 7.75
C GLN A 73 -11.71 -11.57 7.84
N PHE A 74 -11.93 -12.53 6.93
CA PHE A 74 -13.10 -13.41 6.93
C PHE A 74 -12.93 -14.70 7.72
N VAL A 75 -11.76 -14.90 8.34
CA VAL A 75 -11.43 -16.09 9.13
C VAL A 75 -10.98 -15.70 10.54
N ASP A 76 -11.09 -16.63 11.49
CA ASP A 76 -10.86 -16.36 12.92
C ASP A 76 -9.37 -16.47 13.29
N TYR A 77 -8.58 -15.46 12.92
CA TYR A 77 -7.20 -15.29 13.37
C TYR A 77 -7.10 -14.13 14.39
N VAL A 78 -6.06 -14.17 15.24
CA VAL A 78 -5.72 -13.04 16.13
C VAL A 78 -5.54 -11.74 15.33
N CYS A 79 -4.89 -11.84 14.17
CA CYS A 79 -4.69 -10.73 13.23
C CYS A 79 -6.00 -10.14 12.69
N THR A 80 -7.07 -10.93 12.58
CA THR A 80 -8.38 -10.46 12.10
C THR A 80 -8.94 -9.37 12.99
N LYS A 81 -8.94 -9.61 14.30
CA LYS A 81 -9.41 -8.61 15.28
C LYS A 81 -8.55 -7.35 15.23
N ILE A 82 -7.23 -7.50 15.16
CA ILE A 82 -6.30 -6.38 15.06
C ILE A 82 -6.57 -5.56 13.80
N SER A 83 -6.78 -6.22 12.66
CA SER A 83 -7.09 -5.58 11.38
C SER A 83 -8.39 -4.79 11.47
N TYR A 84 -9.46 -5.36 12.02
CA TYR A 84 -10.73 -4.65 12.22
C TYR A 84 -10.58 -3.44 13.14
N ASP A 85 -9.88 -3.57 14.28
CA ASP A 85 -9.63 -2.46 15.19
C ASP A 85 -8.87 -1.31 14.49
N ARG A 86 -7.94 -1.65 13.59
CA ARG A 86 -7.18 -0.66 12.80
C ARG A 86 -8.01 -0.01 11.71
N ILE A 87 -8.84 -0.77 11.00
CA ILE A 87 -9.79 -0.24 10.03
C ILE A 87 -10.74 0.75 10.72
N ALA A 88 -11.30 0.40 11.88
CA ALA A 88 -12.18 1.27 12.64
C ALA A 88 -11.49 2.57 13.07
N LYS A 89 -10.27 2.48 13.63
CA LYS A 89 -9.46 3.66 14.01
C LYS A 89 -9.12 4.56 12.82
N PHE A 90 -8.84 3.97 11.66
CA PHE A 90 -8.59 4.73 10.46
C PHE A 90 -9.85 5.46 9.98
N ILE A 91 -10.99 4.75 9.92
CA ILE A 91 -12.29 5.32 9.53
C ILE A 91 -12.66 6.48 10.45
N ASP A 92 -12.59 6.28 11.77
CA ASP A 92 -12.86 7.35 12.75
C ASP A 92 -11.96 8.55 12.46
N ARG A 93 -10.64 8.35 12.34
CA ARG A 93 -9.71 9.45 12.05
C ARG A 93 -10.02 10.23 10.78
N VAL A 94 -10.39 9.57 9.68
CA VAL A 94 -10.62 10.26 8.40
C VAL A 94 -12.03 10.83 8.25
N THR A 95 -12.97 10.45 9.12
CA THR A 95 -14.38 10.90 9.07
C THR A 95 -14.77 11.82 10.21
N ASN A 96 -14.02 11.81 11.32
CA ASN A 96 -14.32 12.63 12.48
C ASN A 96 -14.09 14.11 12.18
N THR A 97 -14.96 14.96 12.74
CA THR A 97 -15.01 16.41 12.49
C THR A 97 -13.92 17.20 13.21
N PHE A 98 -13.22 16.58 14.15
CA PHE A 98 -12.01 17.17 14.71
C PHE A 98 -10.95 17.11 13.61
N ASN A 99 -10.63 18.27 13.01
CA ASN A 99 -9.60 18.45 11.98
C ASN A 99 -8.19 18.19 12.54
N GLU A 100 -7.97 17.03 13.15
CA GLU A 100 -6.66 16.59 13.58
C GLU A 100 -5.83 16.27 12.33
N PRO A 101 -4.56 16.70 12.29
CA PRO A 101 -3.68 16.35 11.20
C PRO A 101 -3.49 14.84 11.15
N LEU A 102 -3.56 14.28 9.95
CA LEU A 102 -3.26 12.87 9.74
C LEU A 102 -1.79 12.59 10.10
N PRO A 103 -1.49 11.41 10.69
CA PRO A 103 -0.12 11.00 10.88
C PRO A 103 0.59 10.88 9.52
N PRO A 104 1.93 10.95 9.48
CA PRO A 104 2.68 10.70 8.26
C PRO A 104 2.37 9.33 7.66
N SER A 105 2.58 9.19 6.36
CA SER A 105 2.52 7.89 5.68
C SER A 105 3.43 6.88 6.40
N SER A 106 2.96 5.64 6.52
CA SER A 106 3.65 4.60 7.29
C SER A 106 3.54 3.23 6.63
N TYR A 107 4.54 2.38 6.85
CA TYR A 107 4.63 1.03 6.29
C TYR A 107 4.94 0.06 7.43
N ASN A 108 3.96 -0.77 7.78
CA ASN A 108 3.98 -1.54 9.01
C ASN A 108 3.90 -3.03 8.68
N PHE A 109 4.78 -3.80 9.30
CA PHE A 109 4.67 -5.24 9.41
C PHE A 109 4.12 -5.58 10.81
N ILE A 110 3.06 -6.37 10.86
CA ILE A 110 2.35 -6.74 12.08
C ILE A 110 2.51 -8.24 12.26
N ASN A 111 3.19 -8.65 13.32
CA ASN A 111 3.41 -10.06 13.61
C ASN A 111 2.15 -10.72 14.21
N LEU A 112 2.21 -12.04 14.43
CA LEU A 112 1.10 -12.81 15.01
C LEU A 112 0.67 -12.35 16.42
N LYS A 113 1.52 -11.58 17.13
CA LYS A 113 1.22 -10.99 18.44
C LYS A 113 0.61 -9.58 18.34
N GLY A 114 0.51 -9.02 17.13
CA GLY A 114 0.06 -7.65 16.90
C GLY A 114 1.13 -6.57 17.11
N GLU A 115 2.40 -6.96 17.19
CA GLU A 115 3.51 -6.02 17.37
C GLU A 115 3.93 -5.43 16.03
N PHE A 116 4.29 -4.14 16.05
CA PHE A 116 4.68 -3.37 14.88
C PHE A 116 6.18 -3.44 14.63
N SER A 117 6.54 -3.62 13.37
CA SER A 117 7.92 -3.51 12.90
C SER A 117 7.95 -2.94 11.47
N PRO A 118 9.11 -2.48 10.98
CA PRO A 118 9.25 -2.10 9.58
C PRO A 118 9.03 -3.29 8.62
N LEU A 119 8.73 -3.00 7.36
CA LEU A 119 8.67 -4.05 6.33
C LEU A 119 10.00 -4.81 6.23
N LYS A 120 9.91 -6.15 6.20
CA LYS A 120 11.04 -7.07 5.98
C LYS A 120 11.70 -6.82 4.61
N GLU A 121 12.99 -7.13 4.49
CA GLU A 121 13.76 -6.95 3.23
C GLU A 121 13.14 -7.67 2.03
N ARG A 122 12.48 -8.82 2.25
CA ARG A 122 11.79 -9.54 1.17
C ARG A 122 10.67 -8.72 0.52
N HIS A 123 9.99 -7.86 1.27
CA HIS A 123 8.90 -7.02 0.77
C HIS A 123 9.42 -5.91 -0.17
N LYS A 124 10.70 -5.54 -0.04
CA LYS A 124 11.32 -4.51 -0.89
C LYS A 124 11.75 -5.03 -2.26
N LYS A 125 11.74 -6.35 -2.48
CA LYS A 125 12.16 -6.96 -3.76
C LYS A 125 11.31 -6.52 -4.95
N VAL A 126 10.06 -6.14 -4.72
CA VAL A 126 9.13 -5.67 -5.76
C VAL A 126 9.66 -4.44 -6.52
N PHE A 127 10.49 -3.60 -5.88
CA PHE A 127 11.04 -2.40 -6.53
C PHE A 127 12.13 -2.70 -7.56
N ASN A 128 12.67 -3.93 -7.56
CA ASN A 128 13.67 -4.35 -8.53
C ASN A 128 13.03 -4.93 -9.82
N TRP A 129 11.70 -4.96 -9.91
CA TRP A 129 11.00 -5.53 -11.06
C TRP A 129 10.84 -4.48 -12.16
N GLU A 130 11.79 -4.44 -13.10
CA GLU A 130 11.83 -3.44 -14.18
C GLU A 130 10.80 -3.69 -15.30
N LYS A 131 10.26 -4.92 -15.40
CA LYS A 131 9.36 -5.35 -16.49
C LYS A 131 7.93 -5.64 -16.03
N ILE A 132 7.47 -5.03 -14.92
CA ILE A 132 6.10 -5.23 -14.43
C ILE A 132 5.08 -4.86 -15.52
N GLY A 133 4.17 -5.79 -15.83
CA GLY A 133 3.08 -5.57 -16.78
C GLY A 133 3.50 -5.52 -18.26
N ILE A 134 4.77 -5.81 -18.58
CA ILE A 134 5.23 -5.98 -19.96
C ILE A 134 5.09 -7.47 -20.31
N PRO A 135 4.21 -7.87 -21.24
CA PRO A 135 4.13 -9.24 -21.71
C PRO A 135 5.52 -9.68 -22.18
N HIS A 136 5.96 -10.89 -21.81
CA HIS A 136 7.12 -11.48 -22.47
C HIS A 136 6.80 -11.60 -23.96
N GLU A 137 7.72 -11.16 -24.82
CA GLU A 137 7.67 -11.53 -26.22
C GLU A 137 7.70 -13.06 -26.27
N MET A 138 6.59 -13.65 -26.73
CA MET A 138 6.55 -15.07 -27.00
C MET A 138 7.37 -15.29 -28.28
N ASN A 139 8.61 -15.75 -28.12
CA ASN A 139 9.40 -16.31 -29.21
C ASN A 139 8.81 -17.63 -29.70
#